data_AF-A0A3P0N0C4-F1
#
_entry.id   AF-A0A3P0N0C4-F1
#
_cell.length_a   1.000
_cell.length_b   1.000
_cell.length_c   1.000
_cell.angle_alpha   90.00
_cell.angle_beta   90.00
_cell.angle_gamma   90.00
#
_symmetry.space_group_name_H-M   'P 1'
#
loop_
_entity.id
_entity.type
_entity.pdbx_description
1 polymer ?
#
loop_
_entity_poly.entity_id
_entity_poly.type
_entity_poly.pdbx_seq_one_letter_code
_entity_poly.pdbx_strand_id
1 'polypeptide(L)'
;MNNQHPVYVDLKFSNGTDAHEEARVEAHRIWRESDPAAPGHPHLRPLRIRPHSLRQAGDVLVAPIFGSDGLTAVERIEPNGRRSIVGDLSKAGCYTPILGAADGDNGGALFVAVTWEDGAALCEATRSPVWCVLTPDNLPATIRRARAQFPDRQLIVCARLDANGSSSIRAAIAETAARLVEPTITIEDEADSFATIAARWGTAGLRSLMDDAMQPRAASDGPVVDHAASKRERARDLLTQVLTPACAVKDLQALARAEGISWRSVEAVKAEMARAGSPIESRRIADGWAWVRMDSATPQV
;
A
#
# COMPACT_ATOMS: atom_id res chain seq x y z
N MET A 1 -9.82 13.20 -13.07
CA MET A 1 -8.69 12.44 -13.66
C MET A 1 -8.61 11.12 -12.93
N ASN A 2 -8.55 10.02 -13.67
CA ASN A 2 -9.05 8.71 -13.26
C ASN A 2 -7.99 7.96 -12.45
N ASN A 3 -8.16 7.85 -11.13
CA ASN A 3 -7.39 6.95 -10.26
C ASN A 3 -7.64 5.50 -10.73
N GLN A 4 -6.92 5.04 -11.76
CA GLN A 4 -6.98 3.65 -12.22
C GLN A 4 -6.14 2.78 -11.30
N HIS A 5 -6.57 2.67 -10.04
CA HIS A 5 -6.27 1.48 -9.28
C HIS A 5 -6.85 0.26 -10.02
N PRO A 6 -6.19 -0.91 -9.94
CA PRO A 6 -6.73 -2.13 -10.53
C PRO A 6 -8.17 -2.36 -10.07
N VAL A 7 -9.11 -2.35 -11.03
CA VAL A 7 -10.52 -2.66 -10.76
C VAL A 7 -10.67 -4.17 -10.72
N TYR A 8 -10.71 -4.73 -9.51
CA TYR A 8 -11.03 -6.13 -9.29
C TYR A 8 -12.54 -6.33 -9.36
N VAL A 9 -13.00 -7.12 -10.33
CA VAL A 9 -14.44 -7.31 -10.59
C VAL A 9 -15.08 -8.41 -9.75
N ASP A 10 -14.28 -9.22 -9.06
CA ASP A 10 -14.75 -10.32 -8.21
C ASP A 10 -13.66 -10.70 -7.20
N LEU A 11 -13.72 -10.13 -5.99
CA LEU A 11 -13.02 -10.64 -4.81
C LEU A 11 -13.98 -11.58 -4.09
N LYS A 12 -13.96 -12.87 -4.46
CA LYS A 12 -14.78 -13.88 -3.78
C LYS A 12 -14.03 -14.36 -2.54
N PHE A 13 -14.52 -14.00 -1.37
CA PHE A 13 -14.07 -14.55 -0.09
C PHE A 13 -14.88 -15.81 0.21
N SER A 14 -14.23 -16.97 0.27
CA SER A 14 -14.85 -18.20 0.76
C SER A 14 -15.03 -18.13 2.27
N ASN A 15 -16.20 -18.48 2.80
CA ASN A 15 -16.43 -18.57 4.24
C ASN A 15 -16.48 -20.06 4.64
N GLY A 16 -15.40 -20.59 5.23
CA GLY A 16 -15.32 -21.96 5.76
C GLY A 16 -14.01 -22.67 5.38
N THR A 17 -13.45 -23.48 6.30
CA THR A 17 -12.15 -24.17 6.12
C THR A 17 -12.08 -25.02 4.86
N ASP A 18 -13.16 -25.75 4.56
CA ASP A 18 -13.23 -26.63 3.37
C ASP A 18 -13.28 -25.79 2.08
N ALA A 19 -14.00 -24.66 2.11
CA ALA A 19 -14.08 -23.74 0.98
C ALA A 19 -12.75 -22.99 0.72
N HIS A 20 -11.96 -22.70 1.77
CA HIS A 20 -10.61 -22.15 1.61
C HIS A 20 -9.66 -23.18 0.96
N GLU A 21 -9.73 -24.45 1.38
CA GLU A 21 -8.90 -25.50 0.79
C GLU A 21 -9.28 -25.75 -0.67
N GLU A 22 -10.57 -25.85 -0.99
CA GLU A 22 -11.05 -25.98 -2.38
C GLU A 22 -10.59 -24.80 -3.25
N ALA A 23 -10.68 -23.57 -2.75
CA ALA A 23 -10.20 -22.39 -3.46
C ALA A 23 -8.69 -22.44 -3.72
N ARG A 24 -7.89 -22.89 -2.74
CA ARG A 24 -6.45 -23.09 -2.92
C ARG A 24 -6.15 -24.17 -3.94
N VAL A 25 -6.86 -25.30 -3.91
CA VAL A 25 -6.70 -26.40 -4.89
C VAL A 25 -6.96 -25.88 -6.31
N GLU A 26 -8.01 -25.09 -6.50
CA GLU A 26 -8.33 -24.50 -7.79
C GLU A 26 -7.24 -23.52 -8.26
N ALA A 27 -6.72 -22.67 -7.38
CA ALA A 27 -5.60 -21.79 -7.71
C ALA A 27 -4.35 -22.57 -8.16
N HIS A 28 -4.02 -23.67 -7.47
CA HIS A 28 -2.91 -24.55 -7.86
C HIS A 28 -3.16 -25.21 -9.21
N ARG A 29 -4.39 -25.66 -9.48
CA ARG A 29 -4.77 -26.26 -10.76
C ARG A 29 -4.58 -25.26 -11.90
N ILE A 30 -5.16 -24.05 -11.78
CA ILE A 30 -5.02 -22.98 -12.78
C ILE A 30 -3.54 -22.66 -13.00
N TRP A 31 -2.77 -22.48 -11.93
CA TRP A 31 -1.34 -22.19 -12.05
C TRP A 31 -0.60 -23.30 -12.81
N ARG A 32 -0.79 -24.56 -12.40
CA ARG A 32 -0.11 -25.73 -12.99
C ARG A 32 -0.42 -25.90 -14.47
N GLU A 33 -1.67 -25.68 -14.86
CA GLU A 33 -2.19 -25.92 -16.22
C GLU A 33 -1.98 -24.73 -17.17
N SER A 34 -1.55 -23.57 -16.66
CA SER A 34 -1.22 -22.41 -17.48
C SER A 34 0.20 -22.53 -18.06
N ASP A 35 0.36 -22.10 -19.31
CA ASP A 35 1.64 -22.06 -20.02
C ASP A 35 2.45 -20.81 -19.64
N PRO A 36 3.77 -20.76 -19.85
CA PRO A 36 4.53 -19.52 -19.73
C PRO A 36 3.92 -18.40 -20.58
N ALA A 37 3.80 -17.19 -20.01
CA ALA A 37 3.20 -16.08 -20.72
C ALA A 37 4.06 -15.63 -21.92
N ALA A 38 3.40 -15.30 -23.03
CA ALA A 38 4.08 -14.86 -24.25
C ALA A 38 4.56 -13.41 -24.10
N PRO A 39 5.80 -13.06 -24.52
CA PRO A 39 6.29 -11.68 -24.48
C PRO A 39 5.44 -10.68 -25.30
N GLY A 40 4.71 -11.19 -26.30
CA GLY A 40 3.83 -10.39 -27.16
C GLY A 40 2.41 -10.18 -26.62
N HIS A 41 2.13 -10.55 -25.37
CA HIS A 41 0.77 -10.48 -24.81
C HIS A 41 0.20 -9.03 -24.93
N PRO A 42 -1.07 -8.85 -25.37
CA PRO A 42 -1.66 -7.54 -25.62
C PRO A 42 -1.61 -6.57 -24.44
N HIS A 43 -1.72 -7.10 -23.22
CA HIS A 43 -1.64 -6.31 -21.98
C HIS A 43 -0.21 -5.82 -21.66
N LEU A 44 0.83 -6.60 -21.99
CA LEU A 44 2.22 -6.29 -21.63
C LEU A 44 2.92 -5.42 -22.67
N ARG A 45 2.55 -5.59 -23.95
CA ARG A 45 3.22 -4.93 -25.08
C ARG A 45 3.21 -3.39 -24.99
N PRO A 46 2.10 -2.71 -24.64
CA PRO A 46 2.09 -1.25 -24.50
C PRO A 46 3.00 -0.76 -23.37
N LEU A 47 3.16 -1.56 -22.31
CA LEU A 47 3.98 -1.27 -21.14
C LEU A 47 5.47 -1.58 -21.37
N ARG A 48 5.79 -2.32 -22.43
CA ARG A 48 7.16 -2.72 -22.82
C ARG A 48 7.91 -3.51 -21.73
N ILE A 49 7.16 -4.26 -20.92
CA ILE A 49 7.67 -5.14 -19.86
C ILE A 49 7.64 -6.61 -20.30
N ARG A 50 8.56 -7.41 -19.78
CA ARG A 50 8.63 -8.86 -20.00
C ARG A 50 7.66 -9.59 -19.09
N PRO A 51 7.21 -10.80 -19.44
CA PRO A 51 6.25 -11.57 -18.63
C PRO A 51 6.82 -12.10 -17.30
N HIS A 52 8.15 -12.14 -17.10
CA HIS A 52 8.81 -12.72 -15.92
C HIS A 52 8.24 -14.10 -15.52
N SER A 53 7.69 -14.20 -14.31
CA SER A 53 7.10 -15.42 -13.76
C SER A 53 5.66 -15.65 -14.21
N LEU A 54 5.03 -14.73 -14.95
CA LEU A 54 3.64 -14.90 -15.37
C LEU A 54 3.45 -16.13 -16.25
N ARG A 55 2.28 -16.73 -16.05
CA ARG A 55 1.74 -17.75 -16.93
C ARG A 55 0.55 -17.18 -17.70
N GLN A 56 0.02 -17.92 -18.66
CA GLN A 56 -1.18 -17.56 -19.39
C GLN A 56 -2.03 -18.80 -19.69
N ALA A 57 -3.34 -18.62 -19.65
CA ALA A 57 -4.34 -19.59 -20.07
C ALA A 57 -5.15 -18.98 -21.21
N GLY A 58 -4.81 -19.32 -22.45
CA GLY A 58 -5.27 -18.57 -23.62
C GLY A 58 -4.76 -17.13 -23.57
N ASP A 59 -5.67 -16.16 -23.69
CA ASP A 59 -5.36 -14.72 -23.66
C ASP A 59 -5.41 -14.11 -22.25
N VAL A 60 -5.52 -14.93 -21.20
CA VAL A 60 -5.58 -14.45 -19.82
C VAL A 60 -4.24 -14.70 -19.13
N LEU A 61 -3.57 -13.65 -18.70
CA LEU A 61 -2.39 -13.78 -17.86
C LEU A 61 -2.78 -14.27 -16.46
N VAL A 62 -1.89 -15.05 -15.87
CA VAL A 62 -2.05 -15.66 -14.54
C VAL A 62 -0.81 -15.31 -13.73
N ALA A 63 -1.00 -14.58 -12.63
CA ALA A 63 0.04 -14.22 -11.68
C ALA A 63 -0.14 -15.02 -10.37
N PRO A 64 0.93 -15.63 -9.81
CA PRO A 64 0.80 -16.45 -8.62
C PRO A 64 0.80 -15.60 -7.35
N ILE A 65 -0.13 -15.86 -6.43
CA ILE A 65 -0.22 -15.14 -5.15
C ILE A 65 0.17 -16.09 -4.02
N PHE A 66 1.19 -15.73 -3.25
CA PHE A 66 1.73 -16.50 -2.13
C PHE A 66 1.27 -15.94 -0.78
N GLY A 67 0.86 -16.83 0.11
CA GLY A 67 0.54 -16.57 1.51
C GLY A 67 1.60 -17.15 2.46
N SER A 68 1.23 -17.38 3.74
CA SER A 68 2.14 -18.01 4.73
C SER A 68 2.53 -19.45 4.36
N ASP A 69 1.62 -20.15 3.68
CA ASP A 69 1.71 -21.60 3.47
C ASP A 69 1.96 -21.96 1.99
N GLY A 70 2.56 -21.06 1.22
CA GLY A 70 2.81 -21.24 -0.22
C GLY A 70 1.78 -20.55 -1.11
N LEU A 71 1.60 -21.07 -2.33
CA LEU A 71 0.61 -20.56 -3.28
C LEU A 71 -0.79 -20.65 -2.66
N THR A 72 -1.52 -19.55 -2.65
CA THR A 72 -2.84 -19.45 -2.01
C THR A 72 -3.92 -18.98 -2.97
N ALA A 73 -3.54 -18.17 -3.96
CA ALA A 73 -4.44 -17.69 -5.00
C ALA A 73 -3.68 -17.41 -6.30
N VAL A 74 -4.42 -17.12 -7.36
CA VAL A 74 -3.90 -16.56 -8.60
C VAL A 74 -4.67 -15.30 -8.96
N GLU A 75 -3.96 -14.28 -9.43
CA GLU A 75 -4.56 -13.13 -10.09
C GLU A 75 -4.66 -13.42 -11.58
N ARG A 76 -5.83 -13.19 -12.17
CA ARG A 76 -6.09 -13.29 -13.60
C ARG A 76 -6.18 -11.90 -14.20
N ILE A 77 -5.39 -11.62 -15.23
CA ILE A 77 -5.34 -10.32 -15.91
C ILE A 77 -5.73 -10.52 -17.37
N GLU A 78 -6.88 -9.97 -17.74
CA GLU A 78 -7.44 -10.02 -19.09
C GLU A 78 -6.66 -9.09 -20.05
N PRO A 79 -6.77 -9.25 -21.39
CA PRO A 79 -6.09 -8.39 -22.36
C PRO A 79 -6.40 -6.89 -22.22
N ASN A 80 -7.55 -6.55 -21.65
CA ASN A 80 -7.99 -5.18 -21.39
C ASN A 80 -7.60 -4.66 -20.00
N GLY A 81 -6.81 -5.42 -19.23
CA GLY A 81 -6.35 -5.07 -17.89
C GLY A 81 -7.35 -5.35 -16.77
N ARG A 82 -8.51 -5.93 -17.07
CA ARG A 82 -9.50 -6.34 -16.06
C ARG A 82 -8.95 -7.49 -15.21
N ARG A 83 -9.12 -7.40 -13.89
CA ARG A 83 -8.53 -8.33 -12.94
C ARG A 83 -9.57 -9.10 -12.15
N SER A 84 -9.29 -10.37 -11.91
CA SER A 84 -10.05 -11.20 -10.96
C SER A 84 -9.09 -12.09 -10.17
N ILE A 85 -9.53 -12.57 -9.01
CA ILE A 85 -8.72 -13.44 -8.16
C ILE A 85 -9.45 -14.77 -7.99
N VAL A 86 -8.68 -15.86 -8.09
CA VAL A 86 -9.16 -17.21 -7.79
C VAL A 86 -8.26 -17.80 -6.71
N GLY A 87 -8.82 -18.06 -5.53
CA GLY A 87 -8.12 -18.69 -4.42
C GLY A 87 -8.47 -18.07 -3.07
N ASP A 88 -7.62 -18.33 -2.07
CA ASP A 88 -7.83 -17.87 -0.70
C ASP A 88 -6.92 -16.67 -0.36
N LEU A 89 -7.54 -15.52 -0.07
CA LEU A 89 -6.88 -14.32 0.43
C LEU A 89 -7.30 -13.96 1.87
N SER A 90 -7.82 -14.93 2.63
CA SER A 90 -8.23 -14.74 4.03
C SER A 90 -7.08 -14.24 4.92
N LYS A 91 -5.83 -14.58 4.57
CA LYS A 91 -4.62 -14.12 5.28
C LYS A 91 -4.06 -12.86 4.63
N ALA A 92 -3.86 -11.83 5.44
CA ALA A 92 -3.17 -10.61 5.02
C ALA A 92 -1.67 -10.85 4.72
N GLY A 93 -1.06 -9.96 3.95
CA GLY A 93 0.36 -10.05 3.61
C GLY A 93 0.66 -11.03 2.48
N CYS A 94 -0.34 -11.29 1.63
CA CYS A 94 -0.17 -12.06 0.40
C CYS A 94 0.60 -11.25 -0.64
N TYR A 95 1.37 -11.90 -1.51
CA TYR A 95 2.17 -11.20 -2.51
C TYR A 95 2.45 -12.06 -3.74
N THR A 96 2.72 -11.39 -4.86
CA THR A 96 3.24 -12.01 -6.08
C THR A 96 4.73 -11.71 -6.21
N PRO A 97 5.63 -12.72 -6.17
CA PRO A 97 7.05 -12.49 -6.30
C PRO A 97 7.48 -12.33 -7.77
N ILE A 98 8.37 -11.37 -8.01
CA ILE A 98 9.16 -11.25 -9.23
C ILE A 98 10.63 -11.37 -8.83
N LEU A 99 11.32 -12.33 -9.45
CA LEU A 99 12.72 -12.62 -9.15
C LEU A 99 13.61 -11.60 -9.87
N GLY A 100 14.57 -11.04 -9.13
CA GLY A 100 15.63 -10.21 -9.71
C GLY A 100 16.59 -11.00 -10.59
N ALA A 101 17.65 -10.36 -11.07
CA ALA A 101 18.65 -11.06 -11.87
C ALA A 101 19.39 -12.12 -11.06
N ALA A 102 19.60 -13.30 -11.67
CA ALA A 102 20.27 -14.46 -11.08
C ALA A 102 21.81 -14.29 -10.92
N ASP A 103 22.33 -13.09 -11.11
CA ASP A 103 23.76 -12.77 -11.10
C ASP A 103 24.28 -12.73 -9.64
N GLY A 104 24.29 -13.90 -9.00
CA GLY A 104 25.15 -14.22 -7.86
C GLY A 104 24.82 -13.57 -6.51
N ASP A 105 23.99 -12.53 -6.47
CA ASP A 105 23.59 -11.90 -5.21
C ASP A 105 22.07 -11.77 -5.13
N ASN A 106 21.46 -12.67 -4.36
CA ASN A 106 20.19 -12.35 -3.71
C ASN A 106 20.34 -11.16 -2.74
N GLY A 107 21.55 -10.59 -2.56
CA GLY A 107 21.86 -9.33 -1.93
C GLY A 107 21.52 -8.12 -2.81
N GLY A 108 20.49 -7.39 -2.40
CA GLY A 108 20.05 -6.14 -3.00
C GLY A 108 18.83 -5.63 -2.25
N ALA A 109 18.32 -4.44 -2.55
CA ALA A 109 17.05 -4.01 -1.97
C ALA A 109 15.92 -5.00 -2.34
N LEU A 110 14.94 -5.19 -1.46
CA LEU A 110 13.66 -5.80 -1.81
C LEU A 110 12.67 -4.66 -2.05
N PHE A 111 12.11 -4.62 -3.25
CA PHE A 111 11.06 -3.68 -3.58
C PHE A 111 9.69 -4.26 -3.24
N VAL A 112 8.76 -3.41 -2.83
CA VAL A 112 7.36 -3.74 -2.61
C VAL A 112 6.52 -2.82 -3.50
N ALA A 113 5.81 -3.38 -4.47
CA ALA A 113 5.01 -2.63 -5.44
C ALA A 113 3.53 -2.97 -5.29
N VAL A 114 2.62 -2.08 -5.72
CA VAL A 114 1.19 -2.36 -5.65
C VAL A 114 0.77 -3.36 -6.71
N THR A 115 1.09 -3.09 -7.97
CA THR A 115 0.68 -3.92 -9.12
C THR A 115 1.80 -4.79 -9.62
N TRP A 116 1.45 -5.84 -10.37
CA TRP A 116 2.44 -6.70 -11.00
C TRP A 116 3.27 -5.94 -12.06
N GLU A 117 2.63 -5.05 -12.82
CA GLU A 117 3.24 -4.26 -13.88
C GLU A 117 4.29 -3.29 -13.33
N ASP A 118 3.97 -2.60 -12.23
CA ASP A 118 4.94 -1.75 -11.54
C ASP A 118 6.11 -2.59 -11.05
N GLY A 119 5.83 -3.76 -10.46
CA GLY A 119 6.88 -4.64 -9.99
C GLY A 119 7.78 -5.15 -11.12
N ALA A 120 7.23 -5.51 -12.28
CA ALA A 120 8.00 -5.95 -13.43
C ALA A 120 8.89 -4.83 -13.96
N ALA A 121 8.36 -3.61 -14.08
CA ALA A 121 9.13 -2.44 -14.49
C ALA A 121 10.27 -2.12 -13.52
N LEU A 122 9.99 -2.14 -12.21
CA LEU A 122 10.98 -1.95 -11.15
C LEU A 122 12.06 -3.04 -11.19
N CYS A 123 11.66 -4.30 -11.34
CA CYS A 123 12.58 -5.43 -11.47
C CYS A 123 13.51 -5.27 -12.68
N GLU A 124 12.99 -4.88 -13.84
CA GLU A 124 13.79 -4.69 -15.06
C GLU A 124 14.75 -3.51 -14.94
N ALA A 125 14.34 -2.41 -14.31
CA ALA A 125 15.19 -1.25 -14.10
C ALA A 125 16.30 -1.52 -13.07
N THR A 126 15.94 -2.12 -11.93
CA THR A 126 16.83 -2.25 -10.75
C THR A 126 17.56 -3.57 -10.68
N ARG A 127 17.11 -4.58 -11.43
CA ARG A 127 17.53 -5.99 -11.32
C ARG A 127 17.29 -6.62 -9.93
N SER A 128 16.56 -5.94 -9.06
CA SER A 128 16.27 -6.38 -7.69
C SER A 128 14.94 -7.16 -7.62
N PRO A 129 14.78 -8.06 -6.64
CA PRO A 129 13.52 -8.76 -6.45
C PRO A 129 12.41 -7.80 -5.99
N VAL A 130 11.19 -8.14 -6.37
CA VAL A 130 10.00 -7.34 -6.06
C VAL A 130 8.87 -8.22 -5.53
N TRP A 131 8.16 -7.75 -4.51
CA TRP A 131 6.90 -8.31 -4.04
C TRP A 131 5.75 -7.39 -4.43
N CYS A 132 4.83 -7.89 -5.25
CA CYS A 132 3.65 -7.14 -5.68
C CYS A 132 2.46 -7.46 -4.77
N VAL A 133 1.80 -6.45 -4.21
CA VAL A 133 0.83 -6.62 -3.11
C VAL A 133 -0.64 -6.63 -3.54
N LEU A 134 -0.90 -6.51 -4.84
CA LEU A 134 -2.21 -6.52 -5.49
C LEU A 134 -3.08 -5.28 -5.23
N THR A 135 -3.23 -4.89 -3.96
CA THR A 135 -4.00 -3.72 -3.52
C THR A 135 -3.20 -2.89 -2.50
N PRO A 136 -3.38 -1.56 -2.47
CA PRO A 136 -2.69 -0.71 -1.49
C PRO A 136 -2.95 -1.11 -0.03
N ASP A 137 -4.17 -1.56 0.30
CA ASP A 137 -4.56 -1.95 1.65
C ASP A 137 -3.77 -3.15 2.20
N ASN A 138 -3.15 -3.94 1.33
CA ASN A 138 -2.33 -5.09 1.70
C ASN A 138 -0.85 -4.71 1.95
N LEU A 139 -0.44 -3.47 1.65
CA LEU A 139 0.92 -2.97 1.93
C LEU A 139 1.34 -3.15 3.40
N PRO A 140 0.56 -2.74 4.42
CA PRO A 140 1.02 -2.78 5.80
C PRO A 140 1.39 -4.20 6.27
N ALA A 141 0.57 -5.19 5.92
CA ALA A 141 0.81 -6.58 6.28
C ALA A 141 2.02 -7.15 5.51
N THR A 142 2.12 -6.84 4.21
CA THR A 142 3.20 -7.36 3.36
C THR A 142 4.56 -6.77 3.74
N ILE A 143 4.63 -5.48 4.07
CA ILE A 143 5.88 -4.82 4.47
C ILE A 143 6.40 -5.41 5.81
N ARG A 144 5.52 -5.62 6.79
CA ARG A 144 5.89 -6.29 8.06
C ARG A 144 6.40 -7.70 7.83
N ARG A 145 5.72 -8.46 6.95
CA ARG A 145 6.16 -9.79 6.57
C ARG A 145 7.54 -9.77 5.91
N ALA A 146 7.77 -8.87 4.97
CA ALA A 146 9.05 -8.72 4.29
C ALA A 146 10.17 -8.41 5.29
N ARG A 147 9.93 -7.51 6.25
CA ARG A 147 10.91 -7.21 7.31
C ARG A 147 11.18 -8.40 8.22
N ALA A 148 10.15 -9.14 8.63
CA ALA A 148 10.33 -10.34 9.44
C ALA A 148 11.14 -11.42 8.72
N GLN A 149 10.92 -11.59 7.41
CA GLN A 149 11.63 -12.57 6.59
C GLN A 149 13.05 -12.13 6.22
N PHE A 150 13.28 -10.82 6.06
CA PHE A 150 14.57 -10.24 5.69
C PHE A 150 14.95 -9.10 6.65
N PRO A 151 15.39 -9.40 7.88
CA PRO A 151 15.60 -8.39 8.92
C PRO A 151 16.57 -7.28 8.53
N ASP A 152 17.66 -7.61 7.84
CA ASP A 152 18.75 -6.67 7.51
C ASP A 152 18.67 -6.14 6.07
N ARG A 153 17.72 -6.64 5.26
CA ARG A 153 17.62 -6.25 3.85
C ARG A 153 17.00 -4.86 3.73
N GLN A 154 17.52 -4.04 2.82
CA GLN A 154 16.87 -2.76 2.50
C GLN A 154 15.48 -3.03 1.91
N LEU A 155 14.45 -2.37 2.46
CA LEU A 155 13.08 -2.46 1.97
C LEU A 155 12.70 -1.13 1.34
N ILE A 156 12.23 -1.17 0.09
CA ILE A 156 11.78 0.01 -0.66
C ILE A 156 10.33 -0.21 -1.08
N VAL A 157 9.43 0.59 -0.54
CA VAL A 157 8.00 0.58 -0.86
C VAL A 157 7.76 1.57 -1.99
N CYS A 158 7.30 1.04 -3.12
CA CYS A 158 7.00 1.78 -4.33
C CYS A 158 5.48 1.90 -4.48
N ALA A 159 4.93 2.98 -3.96
CA ALA A 159 3.48 3.23 -3.98
C ALA A 159 3.22 4.74 -3.96
N ARG A 160 2.19 5.18 -4.69
CA ARG A 160 1.62 6.51 -4.49
C ARG A 160 0.70 6.45 -3.29
N LEU A 161 0.93 7.33 -2.31
CA LEU A 161 -0.01 7.57 -1.23
C LEU A 161 -0.86 8.78 -1.61
N ASP A 162 -2.19 8.67 -1.55
CA ASP A 162 -3.04 9.85 -1.69
C ASP A 162 -2.85 10.79 -0.48
N ALA A 163 -3.45 11.99 -0.53
CA ALA A 163 -3.38 12.95 0.58
C ALA A 163 -3.96 12.37 1.89
N ASN A 164 -4.83 11.37 1.78
CA ASN A 164 -5.39 10.61 2.90
C ASN A 164 -4.58 9.35 3.23
N GLY A 165 -3.38 9.22 2.65
CA GLY A 165 -2.60 8.00 2.56
C GLY A 165 -2.65 7.23 3.86
N SER A 166 -3.28 6.04 3.81
CA SER A 166 -3.77 5.38 5.01
C SER A 166 -2.71 5.36 6.08
N SER A 167 -3.00 5.97 7.23
CA SER A 167 -2.09 6.07 8.38
C SER A 167 -1.44 4.73 8.75
N SER A 168 -2.13 3.62 8.45
CA SER A 168 -1.64 2.24 8.53
C SER A 168 -0.42 1.94 7.65
N ILE A 169 -0.37 2.43 6.42
CA ILE A 169 0.75 2.25 5.47
C ILE A 169 1.96 3.04 5.98
N ARG A 170 1.78 4.32 6.31
CA ARG A 170 2.85 5.16 6.86
C ARG A 170 3.40 4.58 8.17
N ALA A 171 2.53 4.09 9.04
CA ALA A 171 2.94 3.41 10.28
C ALA A 171 3.77 2.16 10.00
N ALA A 172 3.36 1.31 9.06
CA ALA A 172 4.12 0.10 8.70
C ALA A 172 5.49 0.43 8.07
N ILE A 173 5.57 1.47 7.23
CA ILE A 173 6.85 1.95 6.66
C ILE A 173 7.79 2.40 7.78
N ALA A 174 7.30 3.19 8.74
CA ALA A 174 8.09 3.65 9.87
C ALA A 174 8.54 2.50 10.79
N GLU A 175 7.61 1.61 11.16
CA GLU A 175 7.84 0.43 12.01
C GLU A 175 8.93 -0.49 11.43
N THR A 176 8.95 -0.65 10.11
CA THR A 176 9.88 -1.55 9.42
C THR A 176 11.11 -0.83 8.87
N ALA A 177 11.27 0.47 9.14
CA ALA A 177 12.32 1.31 8.59
C ALA A 177 12.46 1.22 7.06
N ALA A 178 11.35 0.94 6.36
CA ALA A 178 11.32 0.91 4.90
C ALA A 178 11.42 2.33 4.31
N ARG A 179 11.88 2.44 3.08
CA ARG A 179 11.90 3.71 2.32
C ARG A 179 10.67 3.78 1.42
N LEU A 180 9.94 4.88 1.43
CA LEU A 180 8.87 5.14 0.47
C LEU A 180 9.44 5.82 -0.78
N VAL A 181 9.01 5.38 -1.95
CA VAL A 181 9.25 6.03 -3.23
C VAL A 181 7.93 6.11 -3.98
N GLU A 182 7.57 7.32 -4.40
CA GLU A 182 6.36 7.55 -5.18
C GLU A 182 6.72 7.72 -6.67
N PRO A 183 5.82 7.34 -7.61
CA PRO A 183 6.08 7.46 -9.04
C PRO A 183 5.94 8.92 -9.52
N THR A 184 6.97 9.73 -9.29
CA THR A 184 7.01 11.14 -9.71
C THR A 184 8.19 11.37 -10.65
N ILE A 185 7.95 12.00 -11.81
CA ILE A 185 9.02 12.28 -12.79
C ILE A 185 9.54 13.71 -12.65
N THR A 186 8.67 14.68 -12.30
CA THR A 186 9.02 16.06 -11.90
C THR A 186 7.88 16.66 -11.07
N ILE A 187 8.06 17.87 -10.52
CA ILE A 187 6.99 18.63 -9.82
C ILE A 187 5.82 18.97 -10.77
N GLU A 188 6.05 18.91 -12.09
CA GLU A 188 5.12 19.35 -13.13
C GLU A 188 4.46 18.19 -13.90
N ASP A 189 5.03 16.98 -13.87
CA ASP A 189 4.54 15.80 -14.61
C ASP A 189 4.34 14.65 -13.61
N GLU A 190 3.12 14.57 -13.06
CA GLU A 190 2.68 13.44 -12.24
C GLU A 190 2.45 12.22 -13.16
N ALA A 191 3.25 11.17 -12.98
CA ALA A 191 3.06 9.92 -13.73
C ALA A 191 2.12 8.98 -12.98
N ASP A 192 1.20 8.31 -13.66
CA ASP A 192 0.20 7.48 -12.98
C ASP A 192 0.78 6.22 -12.29
N SER A 193 1.90 5.68 -12.77
CA SER A 193 2.53 4.46 -12.24
C SER A 193 3.98 4.28 -12.68
N PHE A 194 4.76 3.41 -12.01
CA PHE A 194 6.15 3.11 -12.39
C PHE A 194 6.22 2.39 -13.75
N ALA A 195 5.25 1.53 -14.06
CA ALA A 195 5.15 0.91 -15.37
C ALA A 195 4.99 1.95 -16.50
N THR A 196 4.18 2.98 -16.28
CA THR A 196 4.01 4.07 -17.25
C THR A 196 5.28 4.92 -17.39
N ILE A 197 6.01 5.18 -16.28
CA ILE A 197 7.32 5.83 -16.32
C ILE A 197 8.27 5.04 -17.24
N ALA A 198 8.40 3.73 -17.00
CA ALA A 198 9.27 2.87 -17.80
C ALA A 198 8.85 2.80 -19.27
N ALA A 199 7.56 2.74 -19.58
CA ALA A 199 7.06 2.71 -20.95
C ALA A 199 7.40 4.01 -21.71
N ARG A 200 7.26 5.17 -21.05
CA ARG A 200 7.48 6.50 -21.63
C ARG A 200 8.96 6.90 -21.71
N TRP A 201 9.76 6.59 -20.69
CA TRP A 201 11.14 7.06 -20.54
C TRP A 201 12.19 5.93 -20.65
N GLY A 202 11.75 4.68 -20.81
CA GLY A 202 12.62 3.51 -20.84
C GLY A 202 13.05 3.05 -19.45
N THR A 203 13.59 1.83 -19.39
CA THR A 203 14.11 1.23 -18.16
C THR A 203 15.24 2.03 -17.52
N ALA A 204 16.07 2.71 -18.34
CA ALA A 204 17.12 3.61 -17.86
C ALA A 204 16.56 4.85 -17.14
N GLY A 205 15.45 5.41 -17.63
CA GLY A 205 14.78 6.55 -16.98
C GLY A 205 14.23 6.17 -15.61
N LEU A 206 13.54 5.02 -15.51
CA LEU A 206 13.09 4.50 -14.22
C LEU A 206 14.26 4.14 -13.30
N ARG A 207 15.35 3.58 -13.84
CA ARG A 207 16.56 3.26 -13.06
C ARG A 207 17.14 4.50 -12.39
N SER A 208 17.24 5.62 -13.11
CA SER A 208 17.74 6.88 -12.55
C SER A 208 16.90 7.37 -11.36
N LEU A 209 15.58 7.16 -11.37
CA LEU A 209 14.71 7.49 -10.25
C LEU A 209 14.96 6.58 -9.03
N MET A 210 15.34 5.32 -9.27
CA MET A 210 15.55 4.32 -8.22
C MET A 210 16.97 4.36 -7.63
N ASP A 211 17.97 4.91 -8.34
CA ASP A 211 19.37 4.90 -7.88
C ASP A 211 19.53 5.55 -6.51
N ASP A 212 18.90 6.70 -6.26
CA ASP A 212 18.91 7.35 -4.95
C ASP A 212 18.23 6.48 -3.89
N ALA A 213 17.12 5.84 -4.23
CA ALA A 213 16.38 4.95 -3.34
C ALA A 213 17.19 3.73 -2.90
N MET A 214 18.05 3.21 -3.78
CA MET A 214 18.90 2.03 -3.55
C MET A 214 20.21 2.33 -2.83
N GLN A 215 20.56 3.61 -2.59
CA GLN A 215 21.73 3.92 -1.77
C GLN A 215 21.52 3.42 -0.33
N PRO A 216 22.56 2.85 0.31
CA PRO A 216 22.49 2.42 1.71
C PRO A 216 22.07 3.57 2.62
N ARG A 217 21.19 3.31 3.61
CA ARG A 217 20.94 4.30 4.68
C ARG A 217 22.24 4.53 5.45
N ALA A 218 22.57 5.79 5.72
CA ALA A 218 23.66 6.09 6.65
C ALA A 218 23.26 5.57 8.05
N ALA A 219 24.23 5.12 8.86
CA ALA A 219 23.96 4.66 10.23
C ALA A 219 23.35 5.76 11.13
N SER A 220 23.47 7.04 10.73
CA SER A 220 22.83 8.20 11.35
C SER A 220 21.36 8.39 10.97
N ASP A 221 20.88 7.73 9.91
CA ASP A 221 19.48 7.71 9.53
C ASP A 221 18.76 6.65 10.36
N GLY A 222 18.82 6.77 11.70
CA GLY A 222 17.96 6.01 12.59
C GLY A 222 16.48 6.10 12.16
N PRO A 223 15.59 5.25 12.67
CA PRO A 223 14.19 5.38 12.31
C PRO A 223 13.77 6.81 12.62
N VAL A 224 13.31 7.56 11.61
CA VAL A 224 12.71 8.88 11.81
C VAL A 224 11.39 8.59 12.50
N VAL A 225 11.49 8.37 13.81
CA VAL A 225 10.33 8.28 14.64
C VAL A 225 10.20 9.63 15.30
N ASP A 226 9.51 10.52 14.58
CA ASP A 226 8.84 11.62 15.24
C ASP A 226 7.63 11.06 16.01
N HIS A 227 7.94 10.46 17.17
CA HIS A 227 6.93 9.94 18.11
C HIS A 227 6.05 11.05 18.69
N ALA A 228 6.45 12.33 18.58
CA ALA A 228 5.70 13.46 19.08
C ALA A 228 4.71 14.00 18.02
N ALA A 229 5.06 13.95 16.73
CA ALA A 229 4.15 14.29 15.64
C ALA A 229 3.07 13.21 15.39
N SER A 230 3.39 11.91 15.48
CA SER A 230 2.43 10.86 15.06
C SER A 230 1.21 10.69 15.98
N LYS A 231 1.32 10.91 17.30
CA LYS A 231 0.15 10.86 18.22
C LYS A 231 -0.71 12.12 18.13
N ARG A 232 -0.09 13.28 17.91
CA ARG A 232 -0.79 14.56 17.74
C ARG A 232 -1.51 14.63 16.40
N GLU A 233 -0.89 14.14 15.34
CA GLU A 233 -1.52 14.09 14.01
C GLU A 233 -2.73 13.14 14.01
N ARG A 234 -2.58 11.92 14.54
CA ARG A 234 -3.72 10.99 14.71
C ARG A 234 -4.83 11.56 15.59
N ALA A 235 -4.47 12.26 16.67
CA ALA A 235 -5.46 12.95 17.49
C ALA A 235 -6.19 14.07 16.73
N ARG A 236 -5.52 14.76 15.80
CA ARG A 236 -6.12 15.78 14.94
C ARG A 236 -7.07 15.18 13.91
N ASP A 237 -6.67 14.06 13.30
CA ASP A 237 -7.51 13.34 12.34
C ASP A 237 -8.76 12.80 13.02
N LEU A 238 -8.61 12.16 14.18
CA LEU A 238 -9.73 11.69 15.00
C LEU A 238 -10.72 12.82 15.31
N LEU A 239 -10.22 13.98 15.77
CA LEU A 239 -11.07 15.14 16.05
C LEU A 239 -11.76 15.67 14.79
N THR A 240 -11.06 15.70 13.64
CA THR A 240 -11.62 16.19 12.38
C THR A 240 -12.74 15.30 11.84
N GLN A 241 -12.58 13.99 11.97
CA GLN A 241 -13.53 13.00 11.45
C GLN A 241 -14.76 12.82 12.36
N VAL A 242 -14.55 12.82 13.68
CA VAL A 242 -15.60 12.45 14.64
C VAL A 242 -16.42 13.67 15.10
N LEU A 243 -15.83 14.88 15.08
CA LEU A 243 -16.53 16.11 15.47
C LEU A 243 -17.25 16.77 14.28
N THR A 244 -18.33 16.15 13.82
CA THR A 244 -19.20 16.71 12.78
C THR A 244 -20.70 16.58 13.12
N PRO A 245 -21.33 17.63 13.69
CA PRO A 245 -20.72 18.82 14.30
C PRO A 245 -20.29 18.61 15.76
N ALA A 246 -20.70 17.49 16.38
CA ALA A 246 -20.46 17.22 17.79
C ALA A 246 -20.26 15.73 18.06
N CYS A 247 -19.51 15.41 19.11
CA CYS A 247 -19.33 14.05 19.62
C CYS A 247 -19.35 14.05 21.15
N ALA A 248 -19.93 13.02 21.77
CA ALA A 248 -19.86 12.86 23.22
C ALA A 248 -18.40 12.54 23.64
N VAL A 249 -17.95 13.15 24.73
CA VAL A 249 -16.56 12.97 25.23
C VAL A 249 -16.25 11.51 25.54
N LYS A 250 -17.23 10.76 26.06
CA LYS A 250 -17.08 9.33 26.35
C LYS A 250 -16.80 8.49 25.09
N ASP A 251 -17.43 8.82 23.97
CA ASP A 251 -17.26 8.11 22.71
C ASP A 251 -15.92 8.48 22.07
N LEU A 252 -15.55 9.77 22.15
CA LEU A 252 -14.24 10.25 21.73
C LEU A 252 -13.09 9.59 22.52
N GLN A 253 -13.27 9.40 23.84
CA GLN A 253 -12.31 8.68 24.68
C GLN A 253 -12.19 7.20 24.30
N ALA A 254 -13.31 6.55 23.98
CA ALA A 254 -13.33 5.15 23.54
C ALA A 254 -12.61 4.98 22.19
N LEU A 255 -12.88 5.87 21.23
CA LEU A 255 -12.23 5.88 19.92
C LEU A 255 -10.73 6.17 20.03
N ALA A 256 -10.34 7.19 20.81
CA ALA A 256 -8.94 7.50 21.07
C ALA A 256 -8.20 6.30 21.69
N ARG A 257 -8.84 5.60 22.63
CA ARG A 257 -8.27 4.39 23.26
C ARG A 257 -8.12 3.24 22.24
N ALA A 258 -9.10 3.03 21.37
CA ALA A 258 -9.06 2.01 20.33
C ALA A 258 -7.91 2.26 19.34
N GLU A 259 -7.58 3.52 19.06
CA GLU A 259 -6.48 3.93 18.18
C GLU A 259 -5.13 4.08 18.90
N GLY A 260 -5.05 3.78 20.20
CA GLY A 260 -3.82 3.90 21.00
C GLY A 260 -3.39 5.35 21.25
N ILE A 261 -4.30 6.31 21.13
CA ILE A 261 -4.07 7.74 21.34
C ILE A 261 -4.32 8.07 22.82
N SER A 262 -3.35 8.70 23.48
CA SER A 262 -3.56 9.15 24.87
C SER A 262 -4.52 10.34 24.93
N TRP A 263 -5.39 10.39 25.94
CA TRP A 263 -6.32 11.50 26.13
C TRP A 263 -5.63 12.88 26.20
N ARG A 264 -4.44 12.96 26.84
CA ARG A 264 -3.62 14.18 26.87
C ARG A 264 -3.24 14.69 25.48
N SER A 265 -3.05 13.81 24.50
CA SER A 265 -2.75 14.21 23.11
C SER A 265 -3.98 14.80 22.43
N VAL A 266 -5.17 14.23 22.69
CA VAL A 266 -6.45 14.74 22.19
C VAL A 266 -6.74 16.14 22.76
N GLU A 267 -6.51 16.36 24.05
CA GLU A 267 -6.66 17.67 24.69
C GLU A 267 -5.64 18.70 24.19
N ALA A 268 -4.39 18.29 23.97
CA ALA A 268 -3.37 19.17 23.40
C ALA A 268 -3.75 19.65 21.99
N VAL A 269 -4.24 18.74 21.15
CA VAL A 269 -4.69 19.09 19.79
C VAL A 269 -5.94 19.95 19.80
N LYS A 270 -6.89 19.71 20.71
CA LYS A 270 -8.03 20.60 20.92
C LYS A 270 -7.58 22.05 21.17
N ALA A 271 -6.59 22.24 22.04
CA ALA A 271 -6.03 23.56 22.33
C ALA A 271 -5.27 24.18 21.14
N GLU A 272 -4.63 23.35 20.29
CA GLU A 272 -4.03 23.78 19.04
C GLU A 272 -5.08 24.24 18.01
N MET A 273 -6.14 23.45 17.80
CA MET A 273 -7.22 23.81 16.87
C MET A 273 -7.91 25.11 17.27
N ALA A 274 -8.09 25.34 18.58
CA ALA A 274 -8.58 26.62 19.08
C ALA A 274 -7.63 27.80 18.74
N ARG A 275 -6.32 27.61 18.87
CA ARG A 275 -5.32 28.62 18.45
C ARG A 275 -5.28 28.85 16.94
N ALA A 276 -5.63 27.83 16.16
CA ALA A 276 -5.66 27.88 14.69
C ALA A 276 -7.00 28.40 14.11
N GLY A 277 -7.93 28.88 14.95
CA GLY A 277 -9.20 29.46 14.49
C GLY A 277 -10.32 28.44 14.26
N SER A 278 -10.17 27.21 14.73
CA SER A 278 -11.21 26.16 14.73
C SER A 278 -11.52 25.71 16.17
N PRO A 279 -12.16 26.56 17.00
CA PRO A 279 -12.40 26.23 18.39
C PRO A 279 -13.39 25.08 18.56
N ILE A 280 -13.13 24.23 19.55
CA ILE A 280 -14.01 23.14 19.96
C ILE A 280 -14.55 23.47 21.35
N GLU A 281 -15.85 23.68 21.46
CA GLU A 281 -16.52 24.00 22.72
C GLU A 281 -16.94 22.73 23.46
N SER A 282 -16.86 22.76 24.80
CA SER A 282 -17.45 21.73 25.65
C SER A 282 -18.88 22.14 26.02
N ARG A 283 -19.88 21.32 25.64
CA ARG A 283 -21.29 21.53 26.01
C ARG A 283 -21.79 20.42 26.93
N ARG A 284 -22.55 20.80 27.95
CA ARG A 284 -23.15 19.82 28.86
C ARG A 284 -24.36 19.17 28.18
N ILE A 285 -24.43 17.86 28.27
CA ILE A 285 -25.54 17.03 27.75
C ILE A 285 -26.11 16.19 28.89
N ALA A 286 -27.24 15.51 28.66
CA ALA A 286 -27.92 14.70 29.68
C ALA A 286 -27.00 13.64 30.31
N ASP A 287 -26.10 13.06 29.50
CA ASP A 287 -25.16 12.02 29.91
C ASP A 287 -23.69 12.50 29.80
N GLY A 288 -23.40 13.62 30.46
CA GLY A 288 -22.04 14.16 30.59
C GLY A 288 -21.75 15.36 29.69
N TRP A 289 -20.72 15.24 28.86
CA TRP A 289 -20.21 16.33 28.03
C TRP A 289 -20.09 15.91 26.57
N ALA A 290 -20.38 16.85 25.67
CA ALA A 290 -20.07 16.76 24.26
C ALA A 290 -19.06 17.84 23.87
N TRP A 291 -18.21 17.51 22.90
CA TRP A 291 -17.38 18.50 22.21
C TRP A 291 -18.06 18.87 20.91
N VAL A 292 -18.15 20.17 20.62
CA VAL A 292 -18.81 20.73 19.44
C VAL A 292 -17.80 21.55 18.66
N ARG A 293 -17.63 21.26 17.37
CA ARG A 293 -16.82 22.09 16.49
C ARG A 293 -17.59 23.36 16.15
N MET A 294 -16.96 24.50 16.38
CA MET A 294 -17.53 25.78 15.98
C MET A 294 -17.06 26.08 14.57
N ASP A 295 -17.99 26.20 13.62
CA ASP A 295 -17.65 26.69 12.29
C ASP A 295 -17.21 28.15 12.40
N SER A 296 -16.13 28.51 11.72
CA SER A 296 -15.66 29.89 11.62
C SER A 296 -16.75 30.73 10.94
N ALA A 297 -17.53 31.45 11.75
CA ALA A 297 -18.58 32.33 11.25
C ALA A 297 -17.98 33.41 10.33
N THR A 298 -18.68 33.61 9.21
CA THR A 298 -18.60 34.70 8.24
C THR A 298 -18.23 36.04 8.89
N PRO A 299 -17.35 36.87 8.29
CA PRO A 299 -17.05 38.19 8.82
C PRO A 299 -18.33 39.03 8.90
N GLN A 300 -18.58 39.61 10.07
CA GLN A 300 -19.61 40.63 10.25
C GLN A 300 -19.19 41.89 9.49
N VAL A 301 -20.03 42.33 8.55
CA VAL A 301 -20.18 43.72 8.11
C VAL A 301 -21.68 44.00 8.03
#